data_AF-A0A424KAY1-F1
#
_entry.id   AF-A0A424KAY1-F1
#
_cell.length_a   1.000
_cell.length_b   1.000
_cell.length_c   1.000
_cell.angle_alpha   90.00
_cell.angle_beta   90.00
_cell.angle_gamma   90.00
#
_symmetry.space_group_name_H-M   'P 1'
#
loop_
_entity.id
_entity.type
_entity.pdbx_description
1 polymer ?
#
loop_
_entity_poly.entity_id
_entity_poly.type
_entity_poly.pdbx_seq_one_letter_code
_entity_poly.pdbx_strand_id
1 'polypeptide(L)'
;MERLDFDPAVWESANPAQGLGDRLLCWWRTQVPDPTSKRQMFVDDETLVDLFERLAAESEQDPARQAFRFVLGLILLRRRKIRMVDRRREGDDEVWVMKRVGGGDDAPLWPVVDPRLSEEDADAIAEQLSTILADEG
;
A
#
# COMPACT_ATOMS: atom_id res chain seq x y z
N MET A 1 10.19 -31.12 14.41
CA MET A 1 11.28 -30.39 13.75
C MET A 1 10.78 -30.02 12.38
N GLU A 2 10.52 -28.74 12.16
CA GLU A 2 10.00 -28.23 10.88
C GLU A 2 11.14 -28.20 9.87
N ARG A 3 10.90 -28.72 8.65
CA ARG A 3 11.92 -28.70 7.59
C ARG A 3 11.94 -27.31 6.99
N LEU A 4 13.05 -26.61 7.14
CA LEU A 4 13.29 -25.34 6.45
C LEU A 4 13.98 -25.61 5.11
N ASP A 5 13.54 -24.92 4.06
CA ASP A 5 14.18 -24.98 2.74
C ASP A 5 15.47 -24.13 2.67
N PHE A 6 15.90 -23.57 3.80
CA PHE A 6 17.10 -22.76 3.94
C PHE A 6 17.81 -23.06 5.28
N ASP A 7 19.09 -22.72 5.35
CA ASP A 7 19.88 -22.77 6.59
C ASP A 7 19.86 -21.39 7.28
N PRO A 8 19.27 -21.26 8.49
CA PRO A 8 19.17 -19.98 9.19
C PRO A 8 20.51 -19.34 9.50
N ALA A 9 21.53 -20.12 9.86
CA ALA A 9 22.84 -19.60 10.23
C ALA A 9 23.57 -19.00 9.02
N VAL A 10 23.45 -19.66 7.86
CA VAL A 10 23.98 -19.14 6.60
C VAL A 10 23.19 -17.91 6.14
N TRP A 11 21.88 -17.93 6.28
CA TRP A 11 21.02 -16.81 5.87
C TRP A 11 21.26 -15.55 6.71
N GLU A 12 21.47 -15.69 8.03
CA GLU A 12 21.77 -14.55 8.91
C GLU A 12 23.19 -14.01 8.72
N SER A 13 24.17 -14.89 8.50
CA SER A 13 25.57 -14.48 8.26
C SER A 13 25.80 -13.84 6.89
N ALA A 14 24.89 -14.08 5.93
CA ALA A 14 24.96 -13.51 4.59
C ALA A 14 24.55 -12.02 4.52
N ASN A 15 24.31 -11.33 5.65
CA ASN A 15 23.94 -9.92 5.66
C ASN A 15 24.98 -9.06 4.88
N PRO A 16 24.65 -8.57 3.68
CA PRO A 16 25.58 -7.83 2.82
C PRO A 16 26.04 -6.52 3.45
N ALA A 17 25.30 -6.01 4.44
CA ALA A 17 25.68 -4.83 5.20
C ALA A 17 27.02 -4.99 5.93
N GLN A 18 27.42 -6.22 6.27
CA GLN A 18 28.71 -6.47 6.91
C GLN A 18 29.91 -6.39 5.94
N GLY A 19 29.68 -6.57 4.63
CA GLY A 19 30.76 -6.58 3.62
C GLY A 19 30.81 -5.33 2.73
N LEU A 20 29.68 -4.66 2.52
CA LEU A 20 29.59 -3.52 1.61
C LEU A 20 29.83 -2.15 2.28
N GLY A 21 29.71 -2.08 3.62
CA GLY A 21 29.89 -0.83 4.38
C GLY A 21 29.10 0.34 3.77
N ASP A 22 29.78 1.47 3.55
CA ASP A 22 29.20 2.70 3.00
C ASP A 22 28.72 2.59 1.54
N ARG A 23 28.97 1.45 0.87
CA ARG A 23 28.52 1.18 -0.50
C ARG A 23 27.16 0.48 -0.54
N LEU A 24 26.58 0.15 0.61
CA LEU A 24 25.25 -0.44 0.69
C LEU A 24 24.18 0.64 0.51
N LEU A 25 23.43 0.57 -0.59
CA LEU A 25 22.30 1.47 -0.84
C LEU A 25 21.03 1.00 -0.13
N CYS A 26 20.73 -0.29 -0.18
CA CYS A 26 19.62 -0.90 0.53
C CYS A 26 19.81 -2.42 0.67
N TRP A 27 19.19 -3.01 1.69
CA TRP A 27 19.05 -4.44 1.88
C TRP A 27 17.64 -4.73 2.38
N TRP A 28 16.98 -5.73 1.80
CA TRP A 28 15.64 -6.12 2.22
C TRP A 28 15.57 -7.63 2.42
N ARG A 29 14.77 -8.03 3.40
CA ARG A 29 14.43 -9.41 3.72
C ARG A 29 12.92 -9.57 3.62
N THR A 30 12.45 -10.62 2.97
CA THR A 30 11.02 -10.94 2.91
C THR A 30 10.82 -12.42 3.20
N GLN A 31 9.69 -12.76 3.83
CA GLN A 31 9.27 -14.14 4.04
C GLN A 31 8.22 -14.48 3.00
N VAL A 32 8.40 -15.58 2.28
CA VAL A 32 7.38 -16.08 1.36
C VAL A 32 6.21 -16.59 2.21
N PRO A 33 4.99 -16.04 2.05
CA PRO A 33 3.82 -16.55 2.75
C PRO A 33 3.52 -17.98 2.32
N ASP A 34 3.06 -18.81 3.25
CA ASP A 34 2.68 -20.19 2.97
C ASP A 34 1.63 -20.21 1.84
N PRO A 35 1.84 -20.96 0.74
CA PRO A 35 0.88 -21.06 -0.36
C PRO A 35 -0.51 -21.55 0.09
N THR A 36 -0.58 -22.28 1.20
CA THR A 36 -1.81 -22.77 1.81
C THR A 36 -2.39 -21.84 2.87
N SER A 37 -1.65 -20.79 3.27
CA SER A 37 -2.23 -19.74 4.12
C SER A 37 -3.38 -19.08 3.36
N LYS A 38 -4.56 -19.07 3.98
CA LYS A 38 -5.71 -18.34 3.44
C LYS A 38 -5.30 -16.88 3.43
N ARG A 39 -5.13 -16.30 2.24
CA ARG A 39 -5.15 -14.85 2.08
C ARG A 39 -6.53 -14.40 2.55
N GLN A 40 -6.61 -13.88 3.77
CA GLN A 40 -7.82 -13.20 4.22
C GLN A 40 -7.93 -11.91 3.40
N MET A 41 -8.61 -12.03 2.27
CA MET A 41 -9.21 -10.91 1.59
C MET A 41 -10.66 -11.28 1.41
N PHE A 42 -11.47 -10.87 2.39
CA PHE A 42 -12.92 -11.06 2.35
C PHE A 42 -13.61 -10.02 1.46
N VAL A 43 -12.88 -8.98 0.99
CA VAL A 43 -13.38 -8.01 0.02
C VAL A 43 -12.57 -8.12 -1.27
N ASP A 44 -13.28 -8.20 -2.39
CA ASP A 44 -12.69 -8.24 -3.71
C ASP A 44 -12.12 -6.86 -4.10
N ASP A 45 -11.15 -6.87 -5.02
CA ASP A 45 -10.46 -5.64 -5.41
C ASP A 45 -11.39 -4.58 -6.06
N GLU A 46 -12.53 -4.98 -6.65
CA GLU A 46 -13.46 -4.03 -7.28
C GLU A 46 -14.25 -3.26 -6.23
N THR A 47 -14.72 -3.94 -5.18
CA THR A 47 -15.37 -3.27 -4.04
C THR A 47 -14.45 -2.23 -3.38
N LEU A 48 -13.15 -2.51 -3.31
CA LEU A 48 -12.16 -1.54 -2.80
C LEU A 48 -11.97 -0.33 -3.73
N VAL A 49 -12.01 -0.54 -5.04
CA VAL A 49 -11.94 0.54 -6.03
C VAL A 49 -13.19 1.41 -5.94
N ASP A 50 -14.37 0.80 -5.80
CA ASP A 50 -15.64 1.52 -5.65
C ASP A 50 -15.66 2.35 -4.36
N LEU A 51 -15.17 1.80 -3.25
CA LEU A 51 -14.99 2.54 -2.00
C LEU A 51 -14.05 3.73 -2.19
N PHE A 52 -12.90 3.51 -2.84
CA PHE A 52 -11.95 4.58 -3.13
C PHE A 52 -12.57 5.68 -3.99
N GLU A 53 -13.34 5.32 -5.02
CA GLU A 53 -14.00 6.28 -5.91
C GLU A 53 -15.03 7.13 -5.16
N ARG A 54 -15.83 6.52 -4.28
CA ARG A 54 -16.78 7.24 -3.43
C ARG A 54 -16.06 8.24 -2.52
N LEU A 55 -15.01 7.79 -1.83
CA LEU A 55 -14.20 8.66 -0.97
C LEU A 55 -13.49 9.76 -1.77
N ALA A 56 -13.15 9.51 -3.04
CA ALA A 56 -12.53 10.51 -3.90
C ALA A 56 -13.51 11.56 -4.46
N ALA A 57 -14.80 11.24 -4.54
CA ALA A 57 -15.84 12.18 -4.94
C ALA A 57 -16.21 13.16 -3.81
N GLU A 58 -15.99 12.79 -2.56
CA GLU A 58 -16.27 13.64 -1.40
C GLU A 58 -15.15 14.70 -1.26
N SER A 59 -15.53 15.98 -1.24
CA SER A 59 -14.59 17.10 -0.99
C SER A 59 -14.35 17.21 0.52
N GLU A 60 -13.55 16.29 1.06
CA GLU A 60 -13.41 16.13 2.50
C GLU A 60 -12.28 16.98 3.09
N GLN A 61 -12.64 17.78 4.10
CA GLN A 61 -11.69 18.54 4.94
C GLN A 61 -11.22 17.73 6.17
N ASP A 62 -11.71 16.50 6.35
CA ASP A 62 -11.36 15.64 7.49
C ASP A 62 -10.00 14.96 7.27
N PRO A 63 -8.96 15.27 8.08
CA PRO A 63 -7.64 14.67 7.95
C PRO A 63 -7.63 13.14 8.08
N ALA A 64 -8.50 12.57 8.92
CA ALA A 64 -8.53 11.12 9.13
C ALA A 64 -9.02 10.39 7.87
N ARG A 65 -10.01 10.95 7.18
CA ARG A 65 -10.51 10.38 5.93
C ARG A 65 -9.56 10.59 4.76
N GLN A 66 -8.87 11.74 4.72
CA GLN A 66 -7.80 11.96 3.76
C GLN A 66 -6.68 10.92 3.92
N ALA A 67 -6.25 10.66 5.15
CA ALA A 67 -5.28 9.61 5.47
C ALA A 67 -5.76 8.22 5.05
N PHE A 68 -7.00 7.87 5.38
CA PHE A 68 -7.61 6.61 4.98
C PHE A 68 -7.66 6.44 3.45
N ARG A 69 -8.14 7.46 2.72
CA ARG A 69 -8.17 7.46 1.25
C ARG A 69 -6.78 7.30 0.65
N PHE A 70 -5.79 7.99 1.22
CA PHE A 70 -4.41 7.90 0.77
C PHE A 70 -3.85 6.49 0.94
N VAL A 71 -3.98 5.89 2.13
CA VAL A 71 -3.52 4.51 2.39
C VAL A 71 -4.25 3.48 1.53
N LEU A 72 -5.57 3.62 1.37
CA LEU A 72 -6.35 2.77 0.45
C LEU A 72 -5.84 2.89 -1.00
N GLY A 73 -5.54 4.12 -1.44
CA GLY A 73 -4.89 4.39 -2.72
C GLY A 73 -3.54 3.69 -2.87
N LEU A 74 -2.68 3.74 -1.84
CA LEU A 74 -1.38 3.04 -1.83
C LEU A 74 -1.54 1.52 -1.93
N ILE A 75 -2.52 0.94 -1.24
CA ILE A 75 -2.83 -0.49 -1.31
C ILE A 75 -3.28 -0.86 -2.74
N LEU A 76 -4.18 -0.08 -3.33
CA LEU A 76 -4.70 -0.31 -4.69
C LEU A 76 -3.64 -0.08 -5.78
N LEU A 77 -2.70 0.84 -5.56
CA LEU A 77 -1.51 1.04 -6.39
C LEU A 77 -0.61 -0.20 -6.35
N ARG A 78 -0.30 -0.72 -5.16
CA ARG A 78 0.49 -1.95 -4.99
C ARG A 78 -0.16 -3.17 -5.65
N ARG A 79 -1.49 -3.23 -5.64
CA ARG A 79 -2.31 -4.27 -6.31
C ARG A 79 -2.51 -4.07 -7.81
N ARG A 80 -2.03 -2.95 -8.37
CA ARG A 80 -2.19 -2.57 -9.79
C ARG A 80 -3.66 -2.40 -10.23
N LYS A 81 -4.54 -1.97 -9.33
CA LYS A 81 -5.95 -1.62 -9.65
C LYS A 81 -6.11 -0.15 -9.98
N ILE A 82 -5.25 0.66 -9.37
CA ILE A 82 -5.09 2.08 -9.66
C ILE A 82 -3.65 2.31 -10.09
N ARG A 83 -3.41 3.34 -10.90
CA ARG A 83 -2.08 3.83 -11.25
C ARG A 83 -1.99 5.33 -10.98
N MET A 84 -0.81 5.78 -10.57
CA MET A 84 -0.47 7.19 -10.56
C MET A 84 -0.19 7.65 -11.99
N VAL A 85 -0.69 8.82 -12.34
CA VAL A 85 -0.46 9.44 -13.66
C VAL A 85 0.24 10.78 -13.56
N ASP A 86 0.12 11.46 -12.44
CA ASP A 86 0.79 12.72 -12.19
C ASP A 86 1.02 12.90 -10.68
N ARG A 87 1.95 13.78 -10.35
CA ARG A 87 2.24 14.22 -8.98
C ARG A 87 2.63 15.67 -9.03
N ARG A 88 1.91 16.50 -8.29
CA ARG A 88 2.10 17.96 -8.29
C ARG A 88 2.11 18.50 -6.87
N ARG A 89 2.75 19.64 -6.70
CA ARG A 89 2.75 20.37 -5.44
C ARG A 89 1.78 21.54 -5.54
N GLU A 90 0.86 21.64 -4.58
CA GLU A 90 -0.10 22.74 -4.45
C GLU A 90 0.14 23.43 -3.10
N GLY A 91 0.88 24.55 -3.11
CA GLY A 91 1.33 25.18 -1.88
C GLY A 91 2.31 24.29 -1.10
N ASP A 92 1.96 23.96 0.14
CA ASP A 92 2.70 23.00 0.95
C ASP A 92 2.27 21.55 0.69
N ASP A 93 1.13 21.31 0.03
CA ASP A 93 0.59 19.97 -0.14
C ASP A 93 1.16 19.25 -1.36
N GLU A 94 1.40 17.94 -1.23
CA GLU A 94 1.75 17.07 -2.35
C GLU A 94 0.48 16.33 -2.80
N VAL A 95 0.11 16.48 -4.06
CA VAL A 95 -1.12 15.94 -4.64
C VAL A 95 -0.76 14.86 -5.66
N TRP A 96 -1.23 13.64 -5.42
CA TRP A 96 -1.06 12.47 -6.26
C TRP A 96 -2.30 12.33 -7.14
N VAL A 97 -2.12 12.35 -8.45
CA VAL A 97 -3.22 12.14 -9.39
C VAL A 97 -3.25 10.68 -9.79
N MET A 98 -4.34 10.02 -9.45
CA MET A 98 -4.54 8.59 -9.63
C MET A 98 -5.66 8.31 -10.61
N LYS A 99 -5.61 7.16 -11.31
CA LYS A 99 -6.72 6.67 -12.11
C LYS A 99 -6.77 5.15 -12.16
N ARG A 100 -7.93 4.60 -12.50
CA ARG A 100 -8.12 3.15 -12.65
C ARG A 100 -7.22 2.56 -13.73
N VAL A 101 -6.65 1.39 -13.46
CA VAL A 101 -5.90 0.62 -14.46
C VAL A 101 -6.89 0.01 -15.46
N GLY A 102 -6.56 0.09 -16.76
CA GLY A 102 -7.42 -0.43 -17.83
C GLY A 102 -8.60 0.46 -18.22
N GLY A 103 -8.82 1.61 -17.55
CA GLY A 103 -9.94 2.51 -17.85
C GLY A 103 -9.77 3.41 -19.09
N GLY A 104 -8.65 3.32 -19.81
CA GLY A 104 -8.37 4.17 -20.97
C GLY A 104 -7.94 5.60 -20.60
N ASP A 105 -7.96 6.48 -21.60
CA ASP A 105 -7.57 7.89 -21.44
C ASP A 105 -8.67 8.75 -20.82
N ASP A 106 -9.94 8.38 -21.05
CA ASP A 106 -11.12 9.07 -20.52
C ASP A 106 -11.50 8.65 -19.08
N ALA A 107 -10.71 7.78 -18.45
CA ALA A 107 -10.94 7.37 -17.06
C ALA A 107 -10.88 8.58 -16.11
N PRO A 108 -11.77 8.64 -15.09
CA PRO A 108 -11.72 9.68 -14.07
C PRO A 108 -10.34 9.80 -13.42
N LEU A 109 -9.92 11.04 -13.18
CA LEU A 109 -8.71 11.35 -12.42
C LEU A 109 -9.09 11.72 -10.99
N TRP A 110 -8.46 11.05 -10.03
CA TRP A 110 -8.68 11.27 -8.61
C TRP A 110 -7.45 11.97 -8.00
N PRO A 111 -7.54 13.28 -7.68
CA PRO A 111 -6.49 13.97 -6.95
C PRO A 111 -6.55 13.60 -5.46
N VAL A 112 -5.43 13.11 -4.92
CA VAL A 112 -5.27 12.68 -3.53
C VAL A 112 -4.12 13.42 -2.87
N VAL A 113 -4.42 14.17 -1.81
CA VAL A 113 -3.40 14.83 -1.00
C VAL A 113 -2.63 13.79 -0.18
N ASP A 114 -1.31 13.89 -0.18
CA ASP A 114 -0.41 13.13 0.70
C ASP A 114 -0.44 13.74 2.11
N PRO A 115 -0.98 13.03 3.12
CA PRO A 115 -1.07 13.56 4.48
C PRO A 115 0.27 13.52 5.23
N ARG A 116 1.36 13.05 4.59
CA ARG A 116 2.69 12.89 5.20
C ARG A 116 2.64 12.03 6.47
N LEU A 117 2.00 10.87 6.34
CA LEU A 117 1.81 9.93 7.44
C LEU A 117 3.16 9.44 7.98
N SER A 118 3.21 9.22 9.29
CA SER A 118 4.26 8.41 9.88
C SER A 118 4.08 6.93 9.46
N GLU A 119 5.15 6.13 9.58
CA GLU A 119 5.07 4.69 9.33
C GLU A 119 4.06 4.02 10.27
N GLU A 120 4.03 4.43 11.55
CA GLU A 120 3.08 3.93 12.56
C GLU A 120 1.62 4.25 12.20
N ASP A 121 1.34 5.48 11.75
CA ASP A 121 -0.03 5.87 11.35
C ASP A 121 -0.47 5.11 10.08
N ALA A 122 0.43 4.95 9.12
CA ALA A 122 0.16 4.21 7.89
C ALA A 122 -0.17 2.74 8.19
N ASP A 123 0.59 2.11 9.09
CA ASP A 123 0.37 0.72 9.50
C ASP A 123 -0.94 0.57 10.28
N ALA A 124 -1.24 1.48 11.22
CA ALA A 124 -2.50 1.46 11.97
C ALA A 124 -3.73 1.58 11.05
N ILE A 125 -3.67 2.45 10.03
CA ILE A 125 -4.74 2.59 9.04
C ILE A 125 -4.83 1.34 8.16
N ALA A 126 -3.70 0.74 7.79
CA ALA A 126 -3.68 -0.51 7.01
C ALA A 126 -4.28 -1.69 7.80
N GLU A 127 -4.04 -1.76 9.11
CA GLU A 127 -4.67 -2.75 10.00
C GLU A 127 -6.16 -2.50 10.17
N GLN A 128 -6.59 -1.24 10.32
CA GLN A 128 -8.00 -0.87 10.36
C GLN A 128 -8.70 -1.30 9.06
N LEU A 129 -8.08 -1.03 7.91
CA LEU A 129 -8.55 -1.50 6.61
C LEU A 129 -8.67 -3.03 6.61
N SER A 130 -7.64 -3.76 7.07
CA SER A 130 -7.68 -5.22 7.16
C SER A 130 -8.81 -5.74 8.05
N THR A 131 -9.15 -5.01 9.11
CA THR A 131 -10.25 -5.37 10.03
C THR A 131 -11.61 -5.14 9.37
N ILE A 132 -11.82 -3.97 8.75
CA ILE A 132 -13.05 -3.67 7.99
C ILE A 132 -13.23 -4.70 6.87
N LEU A 133 -12.14 -5.03 6.17
CA LEU A 133 -12.10 -6.04 5.12
C LEU A 133 -12.43 -7.46 5.63
N ALA A 134 -12.28 -7.75 6.93
CA ALA A 134 -12.51 -9.07 7.51
C ALA A 134 -13.91 -9.21 8.15
N ASP A 135 -14.56 -8.10 8.50
CA ASP A 135 -15.86 -8.07 9.20
C ASP A 135 -17.07 -8.14 8.25
N GLU A 136 -16.91 -7.81 6.96
CA GLU A 136 -17.98 -7.90 5.95
C GLU A 136 -18.14 -9.31 5.30
N GLY A 137 -17.66 -10.36 5.97
CA GLY A 137 -17.60 -11.75 5.47
C GLY A 137 -18.61 -12.74 6.06
#